data_AF-F6H802-F1
#
_entry.id   AF-F6H802-F1
#
_cell.length_a   1.000
_cell.length_b   1.000
_cell.length_c   1.000
_cell.angle_alpha   90.00
_cell.angle_beta   90.00
_cell.angle_gamma   90.00
#
_symmetry.space_group_name_H-M   'P 1'
#
loop_
_entity.id
_entity.type
_entity.pdbx_description
1 polymer ?
#
loop_
_entity_poly.entity_id
_entity_poly.type
_entity_poly.pdbx_seq_one_letter_code
_entity_poly.pdbx_strand_id
1 'polypeptide(L)'
;MAESFLFSIAENVVGKIGSVALQEIGLAWGVKTELQKLEATLTTIKSVLLDAEEKQWNDRQLRDWLGKLKHVCYDVEDVLDEFQYQALQRQVVSHGSLKTKDQGGEGEVGWHCSR
;
A
#
# COMPACT_ATOMS: atom_id res chain seq x y z
N MET A 1 25.59 -5.33 -6.41
CA MET A 1 24.79 -6.24 -5.53
C MET A 1 23.82 -5.48 -4.63
N ALA A 2 24.16 -4.29 -4.10
CA ALA A 2 23.21 -3.48 -3.32
C ALA A 2 22.17 -2.74 -4.19
N GLU A 3 22.51 -2.40 -5.43
CA GLU A 3 21.61 -1.63 -6.30
C GLU A 3 20.50 -2.45 -6.94
N SER A 4 20.73 -3.72 -7.26
CA SER A 4 19.65 -4.62 -7.69
C SER A 4 18.56 -4.76 -6.63
N PHE A 5 18.95 -4.67 -5.35
CA PHE A 5 18.03 -4.70 -4.22
C PHE A 5 17.23 -3.40 -4.10
N LEU A 6 17.91 -2.24 -4.18
CA LEU A 6 17.26 -0.92 -4.15
C LEU A 6 16.31 -0.71 -5.32
N PHE A 7 16.71 -1.14 -6.51
CA PHE A 7 15.90 -1.12 -7.71
C PHE A 7 14.61 -1.94 -7.52
N SER A 8 14.74 -3.17 -7.01
CA SER A 8 13.58 -4.03 -6.75
C SER A 8 12.60 -3.43 -5.74
N ILE A 9 13.09 -2.78 -4.69
CA ILE A 9 12.21 -2.08 -3.74
C ILE A 9 11.53 -0.88 -4.40
N ALA A 10 12.28 -0.05 -5.12
CA ALA A 10 11.72 1.11 -5.80
C ALA A 10 10.60 0.70 -6.78
N GLU A 11 10.78 -0.42 -7.51
CA GLU A 11 9.73 -0.96 -8.37
C GLU A 11 8.51 -1.45 -7.58
N ASN A 12 8.72 -2.17 -6.47
CA ASN A 12 7.62 -2.63 -5.63
C ASN A 12 6.79 -1.47 -5.08
N VAL A 13 7.47 -0.42 -4.57
CA VAL A 13 6.83 0.78 -4.04
C VAL A 13 6.04 1.52 -5.13
N VAL A 14 6.64 1.75 -6.29
CA VAL A 14 5.95 2.38 -7.43
C VAL A 14 4.72 1.58 -7.85
N GLY A 15 4.83 0.25 -7.89
CA GLY A 15 3.71 -0.64 -8.18
C GLY A 15 2.58 -0.52 -7.15
N LYS A 16 2.91 -0.48 -5.86
CA LYS A 16 1.94 -0.28 -4.77
C LYS A 16 1.22 1.07 -4.91
N ILE A 17 1.96 2.17 -5.12
CA ILE A 17 1.39 3.51 -5.30
C ILE A 17 0.46 3.59 -6.52
N GLY A 18 0.83 2.90 -7.61
CA GLY A 18 0.01 2.80 -8.82
C GLY A 18 -1.26 1.94 -8.66
N SER A 19 -1.40 1.19 -7.56
CA SER A 19 -2.56 0.33 -7.36
C SER A 19 -3.84 1.12 -7.11
N VAL A 20 -4.95 0.62 -7.65
CA VAL A 20 -6.27 1.26 -7.53
C VAL A 20 -6.68 1.41 -6.06
N ALA A 21 -6.42 0.41 -5.22
CA ALA A 21 -6.75 0.44 -3.80
C ALA A 21 -6.04 1.59 -3.06
N LEU A 22 -4.73 1.79 -3.32
CA LEU A 22 -3.97 2.90 -2.71
C LEU A 22 -4.39 4.26 -3.28
N GLN A 23 -4.73 4.35 -4.56
CA GLN A 23 -5.23 5.59 -5.17
C GLN A 23 -6.59 6.00 -4.58
N GLU A 24 -7.51 5.06 -4.39
CA GLU A 24 -8.83 5.32 -3.80
C GLU A 24 -8.73 5.73 -2.34
N ILE A 25 -7.89 5.06 -1.55
CA ILE A 25 -7.73 5.42 -0.14
C ILE A 25 -6.91 6.70 0.04
N GLY A 26 -5.93 6.92 -0.84
CA GLY A 26 -5.20 8.18 -0.92
C GLY A 26 -6.10 9.36 -1.24
N LEU A 27 -7.10 9.16 -2.11
CA LEU A 27 -8.17 10.15 -2.33
C LEU A 27 -9.03 10.35 -1.08
N ALA A 28 -9.47 9.27 -0.44
CA ALA A 28 -10.33 9.33 0.74
C ALA A 28 -9.66 10.04 1.93
N TRP A 29 -8.34 9.96 2.04
CA TRP A 29 -7.55 10.63 3.08
C TRP A 29 -6.87 11.93 2.63
N GLY A 30 -7.05 12.34 1.37
CA GLY A 30 -6.48 13.59 0.85
C GLY A 30 -4.97 13.59 0.67
N VAL A 31 -4.35 12.41 0.53
CA VAL A 31 -2.89 12.22 0.37
C VAL A 31 -2.48 11.77 -1.05
N LYS A 32 -3.41 11.82 -2.02
CA LYS A 32 -3.14 11.38 -3.40
C LYS A 32 -1.97 12.13 -4.03
N THR A 33 -1.89 13.45 -3.83
CA THR A 33 -0.83 14.28 -4.44
C THR A 33 0.54 13.94 -3.86
N GLU A 34 0.60 13.59 -2.58
CA GLU A 34 1.78 13.15 -1.86
C GLU A 34 2.25 11.79 -2.39
N LEU A 35 1.32 10.85 -2.61
CA LEU A 35 1.62 9.56 -3.23
C LEU A 35 2.19 9.72 -4.66
N GLN A 36 1.63 10.61 -5.47
CA GLN A 36 2.15 10.90 -6.81
C GLN A 36 3.55 11.54 -6.78
N LYS A 37 3.81 12.45 -5.82
CA LYS A 37 5.15 13.02 -5.63
C LYS A 37 6.17 11.96 -5.21
N LEU A 38 5.75 11.03 -4.35
CA LEU A 38 6.58 9.91 -3.91
C LEU A 38 6.93 8.98 -5.10
N GLU A 39 5.96 8.65 -5.94
CA GLU A 39 6.17 7.87 -7.17
C GLU A 39 7.17 8.53 -8.12
N ALA A 40 7.03 9.84 -8.38
CA ALA A 40 7.94 10.60 -9.23
C ALA A 40 9.37 10.64 -8.67
N THR A 41 9.49 10.79 -7.34
CA THR A 41 10.77 10.80 -6.64
C THR A 41 11.47 9.44 -6.76
N LEU A 42 10.75 8.35 -6.50
CA LEU A 42 11.29 6.99 -6.58
C LEU A 42 11.64 6.57 -8.00
N THR A 43 10.88 7.01 -9.00
CA THR A 43 11.21 6.79 -10.41
C THR A 43 12.50 7.51 -10.80
N THR A 44 12.69 8.73 -10.29
CA THR A 44 13.94 9.49 -10.49
C THR A 44 15.12 8.77 -9.84
N ILE A 45 14.95 8.33 -8.59
CA ILE A 45 15.93 7.54 -7.85
C ILE A 45 16.28 6.26 -8.62
N LYS A 46 15.28 5.55 -9.17
CA LYS A 46 15.48 4.35 -9.98
C LYS A 46 16.38 4.61 -11.19
N SER A 47 16.16 5.74 -11.88
CA SER A 47 17.03 6.15 -13.00
C SER A 47 18.47 6.39 -12.55
N VAL A 48 18.65 7.10 -11.43
CA VAL A 48 19.98 7.38 -10.87
C VAL A 48 20.68 6.10 -10.41
N LEU A 49 19.95 5.14 -9.84
CA LEU A 49 20.47 3.83 -9.44
C LEU A 49 20.95 3.01 -10.64
N LEU A 50 20.20 3.00 -11.75
CA LEU A 50 20.65 2.34 -12.98
C LEU A 50 21.94 2.96 -13.52
N ASP A 51 22.08 4.28 -13.45
CA ASP A 51 23.29 4.99 -13.90
C ASP A 51 24.48 4.87 -12.92
N ALA A 52 24.20 4.52 -11.66
CA ALA A 52 25.18 4.38 -10.59
C ALA A 52 25.82 2.97 -10.53
N GLU A 53 25.24 1.97 -11.20
CA GLU A 53 25.68 0.57 -11.12
C GLU A 53 27.13 0.35 -11.57
N GLU A 54 27.58 1.08 -12.59
CA GLU A 54 28.97 1.07 -13.05
C GLU A 54 29.93 1.82 -12.12
N LYS A 55 29.45 2.82 -11.37
CA LYS A 55 30.31 3.77 -10.62
C LYS A 55 30.41 3.47 -9.12
N GLN A 56 29.46 2.73 -8.55
CA GLN A 56 29.37 2.47 -7.10
C GLN A 56 30.56 1.70 -6.52
N TRP A 57 31.30 0.95 -7.34
CA TRP A 57 32.39 0.09 -6.87
C TRP A 57 33.59 0.89 -6.33
N ASN A 58 33.81 2.10 -6.85
CA ASN A 58 34.94 2.94 -6.49
C ASN A 58 34.58 4.18 -5.65
N ASP A 59 33.29 4.43 -5.42
CA ASP A 59 32.83 5.62 -4.69
C ASP A 59 32.19 5.26 -3.34
N ARG A 60 32.93 5.54 -2.27
CA ARG A 60 32.48 5.32 -0.88
C ARG A 60 31.33 6.26 -0.48
N GLN A 61 31.32 7.49 -0.99
CA GLN A 61 30.24 8.44 -0.71
C GLN A 61 28.94 7.99 -1.37
N LEU A 62 29.02 7.46 -2.59
CA LEU A 62 27.89 6.85 -3.28
C LEU A 62 27.34 5.65 -2.49
N ARG A 63 28.20 4.75 -2.00
CA ARG A 63 27.78 3.62 -1.14
C ARG A 63 27.04 4.06 0.12
N ASP A 64 27.54 5.07 0.82
CA ASP A 64 26.89 5.58 2.04
C ASP A 64 25.53 6.25 1.71
N TRP A 65 25.44 6.96 0.59
CA TRP A 65 24.18 7.54 0.10
C TRP A 65 23.16 6.46 -0.26
N LEU A 66 23.57 5.41 -0.97
CA LEU A 66 22.73 4.25 -1.31
C LEU A 66 22.23 3.52 -0.06
N GLY A 67 23.07 3.40 0.97
CA GLY A 67 22.67 2.82 2.26
C GLY A 67 21.55 3.59 2.95
N LYS A 68 21.62 4.93 2.95
CA LYS A 68 20.57 5.79 3.51
C LYS A 68 19.28 5.70 2.70
N LEU A 69 19.40 5.70 1.37
CA LEU A 69 18.28 5.54 0.46
C LEU A 69 17.53 4.23 0.72
N LYS A 70 18.27 3.14 0.97
CA LYS A 70 17.69 1.83 1.31
C LYS A 70 16.81 1.89 2.55
N HIS A 71 17.27 2.59 3.59
CA HIS A 71 16.49 2.75 4.82
C HIS A 71 15.18 3.49 4.55
N VAL A 72 15.24 4.61 3.82
CA VAL A 72 14.05 5.40 3.48
C VAL A 72 13.06 4.59 2.64
N CYS A 73 13.54 3.78 1.70
CA CYS A 73 12.65 2.93 0.91
C CYS A 73 11.88 1.91 1.76
N TYR A 74 12.50 1.32 2.79
CA TYR A 74 11.78 0.45 3.73
C TYR A 74 10.73 1.20 4.53
N ASP A 75 11.07 2.39 5.05
CA ASP A 75 10.11 3.21 5.80
C ASP A 75 8.87 3.53 4.93
N VAL A 76 9.07 3.74 3.63
CA VAL A 76 7.99 3.96 2.67
C VAL A 76 7.18 2.68 2.40
N GLU A 77 7.83 1.53 2.23
CA GLU A 77 7.13 0.25 2.05
C GLU A 77 6.22 -0.07 3.24
N ASP A 78 6.73 0.07 4.45
CA ASP A 78 5.99 -0.20 5.69
C ASP A 78 4.72 0.68 5.77
N VAL A 79 4.87 1.97 5.47
CA VAL A 79 3.73 2.90 5.43
C VAL A 79 2.73 2.45 4.36
N LEU A 80 3.16 2.18 3.13
CA LEU A 80 2.24 1.78 2.05
C LEU A 80 1.53 0.45 2.33
N ASP A 81 2.15 -0.46 3.06
CA ASP A 81 1.53 -1.72 3.46
C ASP A 81 0.43 -1.52 4.52
N GLU A 82 0.63 -0.61 5.46
CA GLU A 82 -0.42 -0.17 6.39
C GLU A 82 -1.61 0.45 5.63
N PHE A 83 -1.35 1.34 4.66
CA PHE A 83 -2.41 1.94 3.83
C PHE A 83 -3.18 0.88 3.03
N GLN A 84 -2.49 -0.07 2.41
CA GLN A 84 -3.13 -1.17 1.67
C GLN A 84 -3.97 -2.06 2.58
N TYR A 85 -3.45 -2.39 3.77
CA TYR A 85 -4.18 -3.18 4.75
C TYR A 85 -5.49 -2.50 5.15
N GLN A 86 -5.45 -1.19 5.42
CA GLN A 86 -6.65 -0.42 5.73
C GLN A 86 -7.63 -0.31 4.54
N ALA A 87 -7.13 -0.24 3.30
CA ALA A 87 -7.95 -0.30 2.10
C ALA A 87 -8.67 -1.65 1.94
N LEU A 88 -7.96 -2.75 2.14
CA LEU A 88 -8.53 -4.10 2.12
C LEU A 88 -9.58 -4.29 3.24
N GLN A 89 -9.30 -3.82 4.45
CA GLN A 89 -10.27 -3.88 5.55
C GLN A 89 -11.58 -3.15 5.20
N ARG A 90 -11.51 -1.95 4.62
CA ARG A 90 -12.71 -1.21 4.20
C ARG A 90 -13.51 -1.97 3.13
N GLN A 91 -12.85 -2.61 2.17
CA GLN A 91 -13.53 -3.43 1.16
C GLN A 91 -14.22 -4.64 1.77
N VAL A 92 -13.57 -5.34 2.72
CA VAL A 92 -14.16 -6.51 3.41
C VAL A 92 -15.36 -6.11 4.26
N VAL A 93 -15.28 -5.01 5.02
CA VAL A 93 -16.41 -4.50 5.82
C VAL A 93 -17.58 -4.08 4.92
N SER A 94 -17.30 -3.45 3.78
CA SER A 94 -18.31 -3.08 2.77
C SER A 94 -19.00 -4.31 2.16
N HIS A 95 -18.27 -5.40 1.90
CA HIS A 95 -18.83 -6.62 1.31
C HIS A 95 -19.51 -7.56 2.33
N GLY A 96 -19.18 -7.45 3.61
CA GLY A 96 -19.79 -8.26 4.68
C GLY A 96 -21.24 -7.88 5.02
N SER A 97 -21.70 -6.69 4.61
CA SER A 97 -22.98 -6.15 5.06
C SER A 97 -24.20 -6.52 4.18
N LEU A 98 -24.07 -7.46 3.24
CA LEU A 98 -25.12 -7.83 2.29
C LEU A 98 -25.62 -9.28 2.48
N LYS A 99 -25.86 -9.73 3.72
CA LYS A 99 -26.69 -10.92 4.03
C LYS A 99 -27.46 -10.80 5.36
N THR A 100 -28.41 -9.88 5.43
CA THR A 100 -29.61 -10.05 6.26
C THR A 100 -30.83 -9.69 5.42
N LYS A 101 -31.08 -10.50 4.38
CA LYS A 101 -32.35 -10.46 3.67
C LYS A 101 -33.33 -11.31 4.48
N ASP A 102 -34.14 -10.60 5.25
CA ASP A 102 -35.49 -10.94 5.68
C ASP A 102 -36.11 -12.07 4.84
N GLN A 103 -36.40 -13.19 5.49
CA GLN A 103 -37.44 -14.10 5.04
C GLN A 103 -38.48 -14.15 6.16
N GLY A 104 -39.47 -13.26 6.05
CA GLY A 104 -40.77 -13.48 6.66
C GLY A 104 -41.31 -14.84 6.22
N GLY A 105 -41.51 -15.72 7.20
CA GLY A 105 -42.32 -16.93 7.08
C GLY A 105 -43.37 -16.86 8.17
N GLU A 106 -44.63 -16.73 7.76
CA GLU A 106 -45.82 -16.81 8.60
C GLU A 106 -45.80 -18.07 9.47
N GLY A 107 -46.19 -17.90 10.73
CA GLY A 107 -46.34 -18.99 11.69
C GLY A 107 -47.02 -18.49 12.95
N GLU A 108 -48.35 -18.43 12.91
CA GLU A 108 -49.16 -18.48 14.13
C GLU A 108 -48.73 -19.69 14.98
N VAL A 109 -48.24 -19.43 16.18
CA VAL A 109 -48.39 -20.36 17.32
C VAL A 109 -48.71 -19.54 18.56
N GLY A 110 -49.99 -19.54 18.93
CA GLY A 110 -50.42 -19.23 20.29
C GLY A 110 -50.06 -20.36 21.27
N TRP A 111 -50.54 -20.20 22.51
CA TRP A 111 -50.39 -21.02 23.73
C TRP A 111 -49.08 -20.72 24.50
N HIS A 112 -49.05 -20.20 25.74
CA HIS A 112 -49.89 -20.35 26.94
C HIS A 112 -49.87 -19.03 27.74
N CYS A 113 -50.96 -18.55 28.37
CA CYS A 113 -51.75 -19.11 29.48
C CYS A 113 -51.10 -18.97 30.88
N SER A 114 -51.77 -18.17 31.73
CA SER A 114 -51.77 -18.10 33.21
C SER A 114 -50.62 -17.40 33.95
N ARG A 115 -50.85 -16.16 34.42
CA ARG A 115 -51.41 -15.88 35.76
C ARG A 115 -51.83 -14.42 35.90
#